data_AF-A0AAD9WAN5-F1
#
_entry.id   AF-A0AAD9WAN5-F1
#
_cell.length_a   1.000
_cell.length_b   1.000
_cell.length_c   1.000
_cell.angle_alpha   90.00
_cell.angle_beta   90.00
_cell.angle_gamma   90.00
#
_symmetry.space_group_name_H-M   'P 1'
#
loop_
_entity.id
_entity.type
_entity.pdbx_description
1 polymer ?
#
loop_
_entity_poly.entity_id
_entity_poly.type
_entity_poly.pdbx_seq_one_letter_code
_entity_poly.pdbx_strand_id
1 'polypeptide(L)'
;MLVVLWCCCSCPSLLMHLSLLLAAAPFVLAAPTPVAEPASISVPQTGSLTGVINAVLDSGSLKSAVPAVISDGAQLVDAMVPVFEALANGTLHGTDVPAVVQKLFHAVQPTATPTSVGDAMSRAADIWGVKSASAAPAPAPNILTNALSLLLEGFTSSDIRAVAAGASPFTNTATNSNRPVPAANRFYNNVQGNAPFSVSEATLRAALYIPPAFTWGQKQPILMSPGTGATSSVNFQSNIGKLLAQELNADPVYLNVPQALLGDIQDNAEFVAYALQYLYATTGQKPAIVTWSQGSLDAQWSFKYWPSIPKIVTGHIAISPDYHGTSLAYIVCPGFGTGNDIACTPALLQQEFNSRLVTRLRSNGGDSAYVPTTTIYSAVDEIVQPQQGTAASGYLQDARAVGASNTFLQGACLGQPAGLIYLHEGVLFNPVAYALVVDALMHPGPGSFARVQDQCAAAVAPGLGLADVIQAESLIPLVVINILSYMPKVTTEPALKSYANH
;
A
#
# COMPACT_ATOMS: atom_id res chain seq x y z
N MET A 1 24.91 -41.75 37.93
CA MET A 1 25.90 -42.81 37.61
C MET A 1 25.15 -44.13 37.64
N LEU A 2 25.16 -44.90 36.54
CA LEU A 2 24.39 -46.14 36.26
C LEU A 2 22.83 -45.99 36.28
N VAL A 3 21.98 -46.46 35.35
CA VAL A 3 22.00 -47.36 34.14
C VAL A 3 21.33 -48.74 34.34
N VAL A 4 20.39 -49.08 33.43
CA VAL A 4 19.87 -50.42 33.03
C VAL A 4 18.87 -51.15 33.96
N LEU A 5 17.92 -52.02 33.52
CA LEU A 5 17.08 -52.16 32.29
C LEU A 5 16.20 -53.45 32.42
N TRP A 6 14.94 -53.47 31.93
CA TRP A 6 14.15 -54.67 31.50
C TRP A 6 13.91 -55.81 32.55
N CYS A 7 13.02 -56.82 32.47
CA CYS A 7 11.92 -57.30 31.59
C CYS A 7 11.09 -58.36 32.41
N CYS A 8 9.91 -58.94 32.07
CA CYS A 8 8.89 -58.74 31.03
C CYS A 8 7.56 -59.47 31.44
N CYS A 9 6.55 -59.50 30.55
CA CYS A 9 5.43 -60.46 30.42
C CYS A 9 4.51 -60.80 31.62
N SER A 10 3.23 -60.36 31.58
CA SER A 10 2.06 -61.23 31.28
C SER A 10 0.73 -60.49 31.44
N CYS A 11 -0.21 -60.70 30.51
CA CYS A 11 -1.61 -60.24 30.55
C CYS A 11 -2.48 -61.39 30.01
N PRO A 12 -3.74 -61.60 30.45
CA PRO A 12 -4.83 -60.77 29.90
C PRO A 12 -6.04 -60.51 30.84
N SER A 13 -6.93 -59.63 30.36
CA SER A 13 -8.34 -59.39 30.81
C SER A 13 -8.53 -58.70 32.18
N LEU A 14 -9.50 -57.80 32.37
CA LEU A 14 -10.61 -57.38 31.50
C LEU A 14 -10.85 -55.86 31.68
N LEU A 15 -10.83 -55.09 30.58
CA LEU A 15 -11.12 -53.65 30.58
C LEU A 15 -12.33 -53.38 29.68
N MET A 16 -13.38 -52.81 30.22
CA MET A 16 -14.62 -52.52 29.48
C MET A 16 -14.45 -51.22 28.69
N HIS A 17 -14.17 -51.33 27.39
CA HIS A 17 -14.09 -50.19 26.49
C HIS A 17 -15.45 -49.90 25.85
N LEU A 18 -15.84 -48.62 25.88
CA LEU A 18 -16.97 -48.10 25.10
C LEU A 18 -16.43 -47.61 23.75
N SER A 19 -16.67 -48.39 22.69
CA SER A 19 -16.14 -48.12 21.36
C SER A 19 -16.92 -47.01 20.64
N LEU A 20 -16.28 -45.88 20.35
CA LEU A 20 -16.70 -44.99 19.26
C LEU A 20 -15.77 -45.21 18.06
N LEU A 21 -16.30 -45.76 16.97
CA LEU A 21 -15.56 -45.80 15.70
C LEU A 21 -15.54 -44.40 15.08
N LEU A 22 -14.36 -43.78 14.99
CA LEU A 22 -14.11 -42.79 13.95
C LEU A 22 -13.60 -43.51 12.71
N ALA A 23 -14.42 -43.56 11.66
CA ALA A 23 -13.99 -44.00 10.35
C ALA A 23 -13.08 -42.93 9.72
N ALA A 24 -11.84 -43.31 9.37
CA ALA A 24 -10.95 -42.44 8.61
C ALA A 24 -11.42 -42.39 7.14
N ALA A 25 -12.13 -41.32 6.77
CA ALA A 25 -12.42 -41.00 5.38
C ALA A 25 -11.28 -40.14 4.78
N PRO A 26 -10.87 -40.36 3.52
CA PRO A 26 -9.88 -39.52 2.87
C PRO A 26 -10.45 -38.12 2.61
N PHE A 27 -9.71 -37.08 3.00
CA PHE A 27 -10.02 -35.70 2.62
C PHE A 27 -9.79 -35.52 1.11
N VAL A 28 -10.86 -35.60 0.33
CA VAL A 28 -10.87 -35.12 -1.05
C VAL A 28 -10.98 -33.60 -1.01
N LEU A 29 -9.96 -32.89 -1.51
CA LEU A 29 -10.08 -31.45 -1.76
C LEU A 29 -11.19 -31.22 -2.79
N ALA A 30 -12.23 -30.49 -2.40
CA ALA A 30 -13.21 -29.98 -3.34
C ALA A 30 -12.52 -28.97 -4.27
N ALA A 31 -12.70 -29.13 -5.57
CA ALA A 31 -12.30 -28.12 -6.54
C ALA A 31 -13.07 -26.80 -6.27
N PRO A 32 -12.47 -25.62 -6.53
CA PRO A 32 -13.18 -24.36 -6.36
C PRO A 32 -14.42 -24.33 -7.27
N THR A 33 -15.57 -23.98 -6.70
CA THR A 33 -16.79 -23.74 -7.45
C THR A 33 -16.58 -22.59 -8.44
N PRO A 34 -17.07 -22.69 -9.70
CA PRO A 34 -17.00 -21.58 -10.62
C PRO A 34 -17.75 -20.37 -10.05
N VAL A 35 -17.15 -19.20 -10.20
CA VAL A 35 -17.75 -17.91 -9.83
C VAL A 35 -19.03 -17.73 -10.64
N ALA A 36 -20.15 -17.47 -9.96
CA ALA A 36 -21.41 -17.18 -10.63
C ALA A 36 -21.31 -15.85 -11.39
N GLU A 37 -21.88 -15.80 -12.60
CA GLU A 37 -22.04 -14.52 -13.31
C GLU A 37 -22.79 -13.50 -12.44
N PRO A 38 -22.41 -12.22 -12.47
CA PRO A 38 -23.07 -11.19 -11.67
C PRO A 38 -24.52 -11.04 -12.13
N ALA A 39 -25.47 -11.34 -11.24
CA ALA A 39 -26.88 -11.11 -11.48
C ALA A 39 -27.15 -9.61 -11.68
N SER A 40 -27.94 -9.27 -12.70
CA SER A 40 -28.33 -7.89 -12.99
C SER A 40 -29.23 -7.33 -11.90
N ILE A 41 -28.72 -6.36 -11.14
CA ILE A 41 -29.48 -5.67 -10.09
C ILE A 41 -30.24 -4.50 -10.71
N SER A 42 -31.58 -4.58 -10.72
CA SER A 42 -32.45 -3.46 -11.06
C SER A 42 -32.56 -2.49 -9.88
N VAL A 43 -32.02 -1.27 -10.04
CA VAL A 43 -32.15 -0.20 -9.04
C VAL A 43 -33.56 0.40 -9.09
N PRO A 44 -34.28 0.57 -7.96
CA PRO A 44 -35.58 1.23 -7.95
C PRO A 44 -35.47 2.72 -8.28
N GLN A 45 -36.15 3.19 -9.33
CA GLN A 45 -36.24 4.62 -9.64
C GLN A 45 -37.33 5.32 -8.82
N THR A 46 -36.93 6.23 -7.93
CA THR A 46 -37.82 7.22 -7.31
C THR A 46 -37.11 8.56 -7.14
N GLY A 47 -37.36 9.53 -8.03
CA GLY A 47 -36.82 10.91 -7.93
C GLY A 47 -36.27 11.44 -9.25
N SER A 48 -37.03 12.30 -9.94
CA SER A 48 -36.74 12.73 -11.32
C SER A 48 -35.51 13.63 -11.47
N LEU A 49 -34.46 13.09 -12.11
CA LEU A 49 -33.58 13.84 -13.04
C LEU A 49 -33.51 13.15 -14.43
N THR A 50 -34.58 12.43 -14.80
CA THR A 50 -34.73 11.63 -16.03
C THR A 50 -34.74 12.42 -17.35
N GLY A 51 -34.42 13.72 -17.33
CA GLY A 51 -34.45 14.60 -18.50
C GLY A 51 -33.17 14.62 -19.36
N VAL A 52 -32.07 13.97 -18.93
CA VAL A 52 -30.73 14.14 -19.55
C VAL A 52 -30.15 12.83 -20.13
N ILE A 53 -30.87 11.71 -20.05
CA ILE A 53 -30.36 10.34 -20.29
C ILE A 53 -29.88 10.06 -21.74
N ASN A 54 -30.08 10.98 -22.69
CA ASN A 54 -29.58 10.88 -24.07
C ASN A 54 -28.62 12.02 -24.48
N ALA A 55 -28.19 12.89 -23.56
CA ALA A 55 -27.19 13.91 -23.86
C ALA A 55 -25.77 13.34 -23.65
N VAL A 56 -24.89 13.51 -24.64
CA VAL A 56 -23.45 13.32 -24.43
C VAL A 56 -22.98 14.40 -23.45
N LEU A 57 -22.75 14.03 -22.20
CA LEU A 57 -22.29 14.94 -21.16
C LEU A 57 -20.81 15.27 -21.38
N ASP A 58 -20.55 16.39 -22.06
CA ASP A 58 -19.21 16.93 -22.22
C ASP A 58 -18.64 17.47 -20.89
N SER A 59 -17.34 17.78 -20.86
CA SER A 59 -16.69 18.24 -19.64
C SER A 59 -17.25 19.59 -19.16
N GLY A 60 -17.73 20.45 -20.06
CA GLY A 60 -18.39 21.71 -19.72
C GLY A 60 -19.70 21.48 -18.96
N SER A 61 -20.50 20.53 -19.43
CA SER A 61 -21.79 20.13 -18.83
C SER A 61 -21.58 19.48 -17.47
N LEU A 62 -20.64 18.53 -17.35
CA LEU A 62 -20.30 17.88 -16.09
C LEU A 62 -19.75 18.88 -15.06
N LYS A 63 -18.81 19.74 -15.45
CA LYS A 63 -18.34 20.83 -14.58
C LYS A 63 -19.47 21.76 -14.17
N SER A 64 -20.46 22.02 -15.03
CA SER A 64 -21.59 22.88 -14.69
C SER A 64 -22.59 22.21 -13.74
N ALA A 65 -22.75 20.88 -13.84
CA ALA A 65 -23.63 20.08 -12.99
C ALA A 65 -23.10 19.89 -11.56
N VAL A 66 -21.78 19.80 -11.36
CA VAL A 66 -21.18 19.73 -10.01
C VAL A 66 -21.56 20.99 -9.21
N PRO A 67 -22.20 20.86 -8.03
CA PRO A 67 -22.56 22.00 -7.18
C PRO A 67 -21.36 22.87 -6.78
N ALA A 68 -21.62 24.11 -6.35
CA ALA A 68 -20.58 24.97 -5.79
C ALA A 68 -20.10 24.50 -4.39
N VAL A 69 -21.00 23.86 -3.64
CA VAL A 69 -20.76 23.27 -2.32
C VAL A 69 -21.50 21.94 -2.27
N ILE A 70 -20.83 20.90 -1.78
CA ILE A 70 -21.38 19.61 -1.39
C ILE A 70 -21.15 19.48 0.12
N SER A 71 -22.24 19.33 0.88
CA SER A 71 -22.25 19.42 2.35
C SER A 71 -23.13 18.36 3.02
N ASP A 72 -23.52 17.31 2.28
CA ASP A 72 -24.10 16.10 2.83
C ASP A 72 -23.90 14.92 1.86
N GLY A 73 -24.14 13.70 2.35
CA GLY A 73 -23.95 12.48 1.56
C GLY A 73 -24.93 12.30 0.40
N ALA A 74 -26.12 12.89 0.44
CA ALA A 74 -27.08 12.82 -0.65
C ALA A 74 -26.65 13.73 -1.81
N GLN A 75 -26.27 14.98 -1.51
CA GLN A 75 -25.64 15.90 -2.48
C GLN A 75 -24.39 15.29 -3.12
N LEU A 76 -23.59 14.56 -2.35
CA LEU A 76 -22.41 13.87 -2.86
C LEU A 76 -22.80 12.77 -3.87
N VAL A 77 -23.73 11.88 -3.51
CA VAL A 77 -24.19 10.81 -4.41
C VAL A 77 -24.78 11.41 -5.70
N ASP A 78 -25.65 12.42 -5.59
CA ASP A 78 -26.29 13.09 -6.74
C ASP A 78 -25.26 13.76 -7.67
N ALA A 79 -24.24 14.42 -7.12
CA ALA A 79 -23.17 15.03 -7.90
C ALA A 79 -22.24 13.99 -8.57
N MET A 80 -22.13 12.80 -7.97
CA MET A 80 -21.24 11.74 -8.44
C MET A 80 -21.81 10.87 -9.56
N VAL A 81 -23.11 10.54 -9.53
CA VAL A 81 -23.77 9.72 -10.56
C VAL A 81 -23.42 10.14 -12.00
N PRO A 82 -23.61 11.39 -12.45
CA PRO A 82 -23.33 11.78 -13.82
C PRO A 82 -21.84 11.72 -14.18
N VAL A 83 -20.94 11.94 -13.20
CA VAL A 83 -19.50 11.82 -13.43
C VAL A 83 -19.09 10.36 -13.58
N PHE A 84 -19.65 9.44 -12.78
CA PHE A 84 -19.42 8.00 -12.98
C PHE A 84 -20.01 7.48 -14.27
N GLU A 85 -21.23 7.87 -14.64
CA GLU A 85 -21.83 7.49 -15.91
C GLU A 85 -20.96 7.96 -17.08
N ALA A 86 -20.44 9.20 -17.04
CA ALA A 86 -19.58 9.75 -18.07
C ALA A 86 -18.17 9.12 -18.15
N LEU A 87 -17.60 8.73 -17.00
CA LEU A 87 -16.36 7.93 -16.94
C LEU A 87 -16.58 6.51 -17.45
N ALA A 88 -17.74 5.91 -17.14
CA ALA A 88 -18.08 4.54 -17.48
C ALA A 88 -18.44 4.38 -18.97
N ASN A 89 -19.21 5.31 -19.54
CA ASN A 89 -19.59 5.27 -20.95
C ASN A 89 -18.53 5.89 -21.90
N GLY A 90 -17.45 6.48 -21.35
CA GLY A 90 -16.35 7.07 -22.12
C GLY A 90 -16.63 8.45 -22.71
N THR A 91 -17.74 9.11 -22.35
CA THR A 91 -18.05 10.48 -22.80
C THR A 91 -17.19 11.54 -22.10
N LEU A 92 -16.72 11.28 -20.89
CA LEU A 92 -15.67 12.09 -20.27
C LEU A 92 -14.29 11.63 -20.75
N HIS A 93 -13.76 12.30 -21.78
CA HIS A 93 -12.42 12.04 -22.30
C HIS A 93 -11.35 12.13 -21.20
N GLY A 94 -10.33 11.27 -21.26
CA GLY A 94 -9.26 11.20 -20.25
C GLY A 94 -8.56 12.55 -19.97
N THR A 95 -8.47 13.42 -20.97
CA THR A 95 -7.94 14.80 -20.86
C THR A 95 -8.76 15.72 -19.98
N ASP A 96 -10.06 15.46 -19.84
CA ASP A 96 -11.00 16.29 -19.10
C ASP A 96 -11.28 15.77 -17.67
N VAL A 97 -10.96 14.50 -17.41
CA VAL A 97 -11.09 13.85 -16.08
C VAL A 97 -10.47 14.68 -14.96
N PRO A 98 -9.22 15.20 -15.06
CA PRO A 98 -8.62 15.97 -13.98
C PRO A 98 -9.46 17.20 -13.59
N ALA A 99 -9.98 17.95 -14.57
CA ALA A 99 -10.73 19.18 -14.32
C ALA A 99 -12.12 18.93 -13.69
N VAL A 100 -12.78 17.82 -14.03
CA VAL A 100 -14.06 17.43 -13.41
C VAL A 100 -13.84 16.94 -11.98
N VAL A 101 -12.82 16.09 -11.76
CA VAL A 101 -12.51 15.52 -10.44
C VAL A 101 -11.99 16.59 -9.48
N GLN A 102 -11.12 17.49 -9.93
CA GLN A 102 -10.69 18.64 -9.12
C GLN A 102 -11.88 19.49 -8.67
N LYS A 103 -12.87 19.74 -9.55
CA LYS A 103 -14.08 20.47 -9.16
C LYS A 103 -14.91 19.72 -8.11
N LEU A 104 -15.08 18.40 -8.24
CA LEU A 104 -15.77 17.58 -7.22
C LEU A 104 -15.09 17.69 -5.85
N PHE A 105 -13.78 17.44 -5.80
CA PHE A 105 -12.99 17.56 -4.57
C PHE A 105 -13.01 18.97 -3.97
N HIS A 106 -13.09 20.02 -4.80
CA HIS A 106 -13.19 21.40 -4.35
C HIS A 106 -14.57 21.76 -3.80
N ALA A 107 -15.63 21.17 -4.37
CA ALA A 107 -17.01 21.39 -3.94
C ALA A 107 -17.30 20.75 -2.57
N VAL A 108 -16.69 19.60 -2.26
CA VAL A 108 -16.88 18.93 -0.96
C VAL A 108 -16.28 19.77 0.18
N GLN A 109 -17.13 20.16 1.11
CA GLN A 109 -16.75 20.87 2.34
C GLN A 109 -16.91 19.94 3.56
N PRO A 110 -15.91 19.84 4.45
CA PRO A 110 -16.05 19.11 5.71
C PRO A 110 -17.27 19.56 6.52
N THR A 111 -18.06 18.59 6.96
CA THR A 111 -19.28 18.79 7.76
C THR A 111 -19.10 18.30 9.19
N ALA A 112 -18.16 17.37 9.40
CA ALA A 112 -17.67 16.91 10.67
C ALA A 112 -16.15 17.11 10.78
N THR A 113 -15.60 16.81 11.95
CA THR A 113 -14.17 16.62 12.17
C THR A 113 -14.04 15.58 13.26
N PRO A 114 -13.18 14.56 13.12
CA PRO A 114 -13.05 13.53 14.14
C PRO A 114 -12.57 14.13 15.47
N THR A 115 -13.20 13.70 16.56
CA THR A 115 -13.04 14.27 17.91
C THR A 115 -12.09 13.47 18.80
N SER A 116 -11.80 12.23 18.43
CA SER A 116 -10.86 11.34 19.12
C SER A 116 -10.30 10.30 18.14
N VAL A 117 -9.22 9.62 18.53
CA VAL A 117 -8.62 8.55 17.71
C VAL A 117 -9.63 7.45 17.36
N GLY A 118 -10.44 7.01 18.33
CA GLY A 118 -11.46 5.98 18.10
C GLY A 118 -12.60 6.46 17.19
N ASP A 119 -13.00 7.73 17.31
CA ASP A 119 -13.99 8.37 16.44
C ASP A 119 -13.46 8.51 14.99
N ALA A 120 -12.18 8.83 14.82
CA ALA A 120 -11.52 8.84 13.51
C ALA A 120 -11.50 7.45 12.86
N MET A 121 -10.97 6.45 13.57
CA MET A 121 -10.90 5.07 13.06
C MET A 121 -12.29 4.49 12.76
N SER A 122 -13.32 4.79 13.57
CA SER A 122 -14.69 4.34 13.30
C SER A 122 -15.26 4.98 12.04
N ARG A 123 -15.16 6.31 11.88
CA ARG A 123 -15.70 7.02 10.70
C ARG A 123 -15.09 6.51 9.40
N ALA A 124 -13.77 6.33 9.38
CA ALA A 124 -13.09 5.78 8.22
C ALA A 124 -13.58 4.34 7.93
N ALA A 125 -13.58 3.46 8.94
CA ALA A 125 -14.08 2.08 8.80
C ALA A 125 -15.54 2.02 8.30
N ASP A 126 -16.42 2.88 8.82
CA ASP A 126 -17.83 2.93 8.45
C ASP A 126 -18.03 3.34 6.97
N ILE A 127 -17.21 4.26 6.44
CA ILE A 127 -17.22 4.63 5.01
C ILE A 127 -16.88 3.44 4.11
N TRP A 128 -15.93 2.60 4.54
CA TRP A 128 -15.56 1.36 3.82
C TRP A 128 -16.49 0.17 4.13
N GLY A 129 -17.51 0.36 4.98
CA GLY A 129 -18.42 -0.71 5.41
C GLY A 129 -17.75 -1.78 6.29
N VAL A 130 -16.56 -1.50 6.84
CA VAL A 130 -15.77 -2.43 7.66
C VAL A 130 -16.36 -2.47 9.08
N LYS A 131 -17.18 -3.48 9.35
CA LYS A 131 -17.87 -3.66 10.65
C LYS A 131 -17.23 -4.68 11.58
N SER A 132 -16.18 -5.36 11.14
CA SER A 132 -15.46 -6.37 11.92
C SER A 132 -14.00 -6.47 11.49
N ALA A 133 -13.11 -6.70 12.45
CA ALA A 133 -11.71 -7.02 12.20
C ALA A 133 -11.51 -8.45 11.63
N SER A 134 -12.54 -9.31 11.65
CA SER A 134 -12.43 -10.75 11.35
C SER A 134 -12.64 -11.14 9.89
N ALA A 135 -12.98 -10.19 9.00
CA ALA A 135 -13.32 -10.47 7.62
C ALA A 135 -12.77 -9.37 6.70
N ALA A 136 -12.37 -9.74 5.49
CA ALA A 136 -12.03 -8.76 4.45
C ALA A 136 -13.23 -7.82 4.18
N PRO A 137 -12.99 -6.56 3.78
CA PRO A 137 -14.07 -5.68 3.37
C PRO A 137 -14.83 -6.30 2.19
N ALA A 138 -16.13 -6.06 2.13
CA ALA A 138 -16.84 -6.25 0.86
C ALA A 138 -16.16 -5.33 -0.18
N PRO A 139 -15.88 -5.80 -1.42
CA PRO A 139 -15.24 -4.98 -2.43
C PRO A 139 -15.97 -3.63 -2.56
N ALA A 140 -15.24 -2.54 -2.33
CA ALA A 140 -15.83 -1.21 -2.36
C ALA A 140 -16.42 -0.98 -3.77
N PRO A 141 -17.74 -0.73 -3.90
CA PRO A 141 -18.34 -0.51 -5.22
C PRO A 141 -17.82 0.78 -5.85
N ASN A 142 -17.30 1.71 -5.03
CA ASN A 142 -16.83 3.00 -5.50
C ASN A 142 -15.84 3.70 -4.55
N ILE A 143 -14.54 3.59 -4.84
CA ILE A 143 -13.47 4.26 -4.09
C ILE A 143 -13.53 5.79 -4.14
N LEU A 144 -14.01 6.39 -5.24
CA LEU A 144 -14.10 7.85 -5.35
C LEU A 144 -15.25 8.40 -4.50
N THR A 145 -16.38 7.70 -4.39
CA THR A 145 -17.42 8.04 -3.40
C THR A 145 -16.88 7.95 -1.97
N ASN A 146 -16.09 6.92 -1.66
CA ASN A 146 -15.50 6.76 -0.32
C ASN A 146 -14.47 7.85 -0.01
N ALA A 147 -13.58 8.18 -0.95
CA ALA A 147 -12.64 9.28 -0.83
C ALA A 147 -13.30 10.65 -0.59
N LEU A 148 -14.41 10.94 -1.28
CA LEU A 148 -15.16 12.17 -1.07
C LEU A 148 -15.99 12.14 0.23
N SER A 149 -16.41 10.97 0.69
CA SER A 149 -17.06 10.79 2.00
C SER A 149 -16.08 11.02 3.15
N LEU A 150 -14.83 10.58 3.00
CA LEU A 150 -13.75 10.90 3.95
C LEU A 150 -13.53 12.42 4.06
N LEU A 151 -13.63 13.17 2.95
CA LEU A 151 -13.56 14.64 3.00
C LEU A 151 -14.76 15.27 3.73
N LEU A 152 -15.99 14.77 3.53
CA LEU A 152 -17.18 15.21 4.28
C LEU A 152 -17.02 14.98 5.80
N GLU A 153 -16.41 13.88 6.20
CA GLU A 153 -16.11 13.51 7.59
C GLU A 153 -14.89 14.27 8.18
N GLY A 154 -14.18 15.06 7.39
CA GLY A 154 -13.09 15.94 7.83
C GLY A 154 -11.67 15.39 7.66
N PHE A 155 -11.50 14.28 6.94
CA PHE A 155 -10.18 13.76 6.55
C PHE A 155 -9.62 14.55 5.35
N THR A 156 -9.04 15.73 5.65
CA THR A 156 -8.54 16.69 4.66
C THR A 156 -7.13 17.19 4.98
N SER A 157 -6.31 17.41 3.94
CA SER A 157 -4.94 17.94 4.04
C SER A 157 -4.75 19.20 3.19
N SER A 158 -3.66 19.92 3.41
CA SER A 158 -3.24 21.04 2.55
C SER A 158 -3.03 20.61 1.10
N ASP A 159 -2.50 19.40 0.89
CA ASP A 159 -2.17 18.88 -0.43
C ASP A 159 -3.44 18.56 -1.22
N ILE A 160 -4.44 17.93 -0.59
CA ILE A 160 -5.75 17.70 -1.21
C ILE A 160 -6.38 19.03 -1.65
N ARG A 161 -6.37 20.04 -0.77
CA ARG A 161 -6.94 21.36 -1.09
C ARG A 161 -6.18 22.07 -2.22
N ALA A 162 -4.86 21.93 -2.28
CA ALA A 162 -4.04 22.49 -3.35
C ALA A 162 -4.37 21.82 -4.70
N VAL A 163 -4.44 20.49 -4.74
CA VAL A 163 -4.75 19.74 -5.98
C VAL A 163 -6.19 19.99 -6.42
N ALA A 164 -7.15 20.02 -5.50
CA ALA A 164 -8.54 20.39 -5.78
C ALA A 164 -8.68 21.82 -6.33
N ALA A 165 -7.82 22.75 -5.90
CA ALA A 165 -7.73 24.11 -6.45
C ALA A 165 -6.97 24.20 -7.79
N GLY A 166 -6.60 23.07 -8.41
CA GLY A 166 -5.96 23.01 -9.72
C GLY A 166 -4.42 22.95 -9.70
N ALA A 167 -3.78 22.83 -8.53
CA ALA A 167 -2.34 22.55 -8.50
C ALA A 167 -2.06 21.15 -9.06
N SER A 168 -0.96 21.00 -9.81
CA SER A 168 -0.51 19.68 -10.24
C SER A 168 0.13 18.94 -9.07
N PRO A 169 -0.34 17.72 -8.71
CA PRO A 169 0.25 16.92 -7.63
C PRO A 169 1.66 16.40 -7.97
N PHE A 170 2.07 16.52 -9.23
CA PHE A 170 3.34 16.02 -9.75
C PHE A 170 4.40 17.11 -9.90
N THR A 171 4.08 18.37 -9.63
CA THR A 171 5.04 19.47 -9.64
C THR A 171 5.91 19.43 -8.38
N ASN A 172 7.21 19.67 -8.54
CA ASN A 172 8.21 19.72 -7.47
C ASN A 172 8.44 18.41 -6.67
N THR A 173 7.89 17.26 -7.06
CA THR A 173 8.06 16.03 -6.27
C THR A 173 9.52 15.55 -6.21
N ALA A 174 10.32 15.79 -7.26
CA ALA A 174 11.70 15.30 -7.38
C ALA A 174 12.71 16.39 -7.80
N THR A 175 12.79 17.49 -7.05
CA THR A 175 13.66 18.65 -7.36
C THR A 175 14.81 18.89 -6.36
N ASN A 176 15.14 17.89 -5.53
CA ASN A 176 16.13 18.02 -4.46
C ASN A 176 17.57 18.15 -4.99
N SER A 177 18.36 19.03 -4.37
CA SER A 177 19.76 19.28 -4.74
C SER A 177 20.74 18.51 -3.85
N ASN A 178 20.89 17.21 -4.11
CA ASN A 178 21.84 16.36 -3.39
C ASN A 178 23.20 16.30 -4.11
N ARG A 179 24.28 16.20 -3.33
CA ARG A 179 25.66 16.14 -3.84
C ARG A 179 25.87 14.88 -4.70
N PRO A 180 26.51 14.96 -5.88
CA PRO A 180 26.86 13.78 -6.67
C PRO A 180 27.76 12.82 -5.88
N VAL A 181 27.59 11.51 -6.10
CA VAL A 181 28.54 10.52 -5.57
C VAL A 181 29.92 10.73 -6.23
N PRO A 182 31.01 10.85 -5.46
CA PRO A 182 32.37 10.94 -6.01
C PRO A 182 32.67 9.74 -6.91
N ALA A 183 33.36 9.96 -8.03
CA ALA A 183 33.59 8.90 -9.04
C ALA A 183 34.22 7.62 -8.45
N ALA A 184 35.14 7.76 -7.48
CA ALA A 184 35.77 6.65 -6.76
C ALA A 184 34.79 5.79 -5.94
N ASN A 185 33.63 6.33 -5.56
CA ASN A 185 32.63 5.68 -4.71
C ASN A 185 31.41 5.16 -5.51
N ARG A 186 31.40 5.30 -6.85
CA ARG A 186 30.29 4.84 -7.71
C ARG A 186 30.33 3.34 -7.97
N PHE A 187 30.30 2.55 -6.90
CA PHE A 187 30.36 1.09 -6.98
C PHE A 187 29.20 0.48 -7.78
N TYR A 188 28.07 1.17 -7.90
CA TYR A 188 26.84 0.67 -8.53
C TYR A 188 26.83 0.70 -10.06
N ASN A 189 27.56 1.62 -10.69
CA ASN A 189 27.45 1.86 -12.14
C ASN A 189 27.93 0.69 -13.02
N ASN A 190 28.75 -0.22 -12.48
CA ASN A 190 29.41 -1.30 -13.23
C ASN A 190 29.35 -2.66 -12.52
N VAL A 191 28.40 -2.92 -11.61
CA VAL A 191 28.29 -4.24 -10.97
C VAL A 191 27.74 -5.25 -11.98
N GLN A 192 28.56 -6.26 -12.32
CA GLN A 192 28.11 -7.38 -13.15
C GLN A 192 26.87 -8.05 -12.54
N GLY A 193 25.80 -8.13 -13.32
CA GLY A 193 24.52 -8.73 -12.91
C GLY A 193 23.47 -7.73 -12.41
N ASN A 194 23.79 -6.45 -12.21
CA ASN A 194 22.77 -5.41 -12.03
C ASN A 194 22.08 -5.10 -13.35
N ALA A 195 20.77 -4.85 -13.29
CA ALA A 195 20.01 -4.29 -14.38
C ALA A 195 20.51 -2.87 -14.75
N PRO A 196 20.44 -2.48 -16.03
CA PRO A 196 20.76 -1.12 -16.45
C PRO A 196 19.72 -0.13 -15.94
N PHE A 197 20.17 1.02 -15.46
CA PHE A 197 19.31 2.18 -15.24
C PHE A 197 18.92 2.80 -16.59
N SER A 198 17.64 3.11 -16.76
CA SER A 198 17.10 3.91 -17.86
C SER A 198 16.86 5.36 -17.47
N VAL A 199 16.64 5.62 -16.17
CA VAL A 199 16.51 6.97 -15.61
C VAL A 199 17.89 7.58 -15.38
N SER A 200 18.06 8.87 -15.65
CA SER A 200 19.35 9.54 -15.47
C SER A 200 19.72 9.67 -13.98
N GLU A 201 21.00 9.51 -13.65
CA GLU A 201 21.51 9.67 -12.27
C GLU A 201 21.11 11.00 -11.63
N ALA A 202 21.02 12.08 -12.41
CA ALA A 202 20.58 13.38 -11.89
C ALA A 202 19.10 13.35 -11.45
N THR A 203 18.24 12.69 -12.21
CA THR A 203 16.81 12.53 -11.92
C THR A 203 16.61 11.60 -10.72
N LEU A 204 17.29 10.44 -10.72
CA LEU A 204 17.27 9.48 -9.60
C LEU A 204 17.70 10.15 -8.28
N ARG A 205 18.77 10.96 -8.31
CA ARG A 205 19.27 11.67 -7.13
C ARG A 205 18.37 12.82 -6.67
N ALA A 206 17.60 13.45 -7.56
CA ALA A 206 16.72 14.57 -7.21
C ALA A 206 15.40 14.14 -6.53
N ALA A 207 15.04 12.85 -6.62
CA ALA A 207 13.90 12.28 -5.88
C ALA A 207 14.14 12.14 -4.37
N LEU A 208 15.40 12.15 -3.91
CA LEU A 208 15.74 12.00 -2.49
C LEU A 208 15.58 13.31 -1.73
N TYR A 209 14.62 13.40 -0.82
CA TYR A 209 14.60 14.44 0.20
C TYR A 209 15.37 13.97 1.43
N ILE A 210 16.59 14.49 1.58
CA ILE A 210 17.46 14.26 2.75
C ILE A 210 17.24 15.42 3.74
N PRO A 211 16.72 15.17 4.96
CA PRO A 211 16.46 16.23 5.92
C PRO A 211 17.74 16.98 6.34
N PRO A 212 17.69 18.29 6.66
CA PRO A 212 18.86 19.04 7.11
C PRO A 212 19.54 18.50 8.39
N ALA A 213 18.80 17.72 9.20
CA ALA A 213 19.30 17.09 10.43
C ALA A 213 20.01 15.74 10.19
N PHE A 214 20.03 15.23 8.95
CA PHE A 214 20.67 13.96 8.60
C PHE A 214 22.16 13.97 8.95
N THR A 215 22.62 12.94 9.66
CA THR A 215 23.95 12.91 10.32
C THR A 215 25.08 12.40 9.43
N TRP A 216 24.79 12.00 8.19
CA TRP A 216 25.77 11.51 7.21
C TRP A 216 26.60 10.31 7.69
N GLY A 217 25.96 9.36 8.39
CA GLY A 217 26.55 8.07 8.76
C GLY A 217 26.90 7.90 10.24
N GLN A 218 26.56 8.86 11.11
CA GLN A 218 26.61 8.65 12.56
C GLN A 218 25.44 7.77 13.03
N LYS A 219 24.27 7.95 12.41
CA LYS A 219 23.10 7.09 12.52
C LYS A 219 22.92 6.23 11.25
N GLN A 220 22.06 5.23 11.34
CA GLN A 220 21.67 4.40 10.20
C GLN A 220 20.72 5.16 9.26
N PRO A 221 21.03 5.29 7.96
CA PRO A 221 20.11 5.87 6.99
C PRO A 221 18.89 4.94 6.78
N ILE A 222 17.68 5.47 6.93
CA ILE A 222 16.43 4.73 6.70
C ILE A 222 15.76 5.31 5.46
N LEU A 223 15.72 4.55 4.36
CA LEU A 223 15.00 4.97 3.17
C LEU A 223 13.50 4.73 3.37
N MET A 224 12.69 5.78 3.27
CA MET A 224 11.23 5.73 3.36
C MET A 224 10.65 5.71 1.94
N SER A 225 10.13 4.56 1.46
CA SER A 225 9.53 4.42 0.13
C SER A 225 8.00 4.41 0.21
N PRO A 226 7.30 5.31 -0.51
CA PRO A 226 5.86 5.50 -0.36
C PRO A 226 5.03 4.47 -1.14
N GLY A 227 3.72 4.59 -1.01
CA GLY A 227 2.73 3.86 -1.81
C GLY A 227 2.27 4.60 -3.07
N THR A 228 1.40 3.93 -3.85
CA THR A 228 0.79 4.46 -5.08
C THR A 228 0.09 5.79 -4.85
N GLY A 229 0.32 6.76 -5.74
CA GLY A 229 -0.35 8.06 -5.72
C GLY A 229 0.15 9.03 -4.64
N ALA A 230 1.15 8.66 -3.83
CA ALA A 230 1.72 9.49 -2.78
C ALA A 230 3.20 9.84 -3.02
N THR A 231 3.69 10.87 -2.33
CA THR A 231 5.13 11.12 -2.16
C THR A 231 5.55 10.71 -0.75
N SER A 232 6.79 10.26 -0.57
CA SER A 232 7.30 9.81 0.74
C SER A 232 7.14 10.83 1.85
N SER A 233 7.42 12.10 1.58
CA SER A 233 7.22 13.17 2.57
C SER A 233 5.77 13.19 3.08
N VAL A 234 4.78 13.25 2.19
CA VAL A 234 3.36 13.28 2.60
C VAL A 234 2.94 11.96 3.27
N ASN A 235 3.44 10.83 2.77
CA ASN A 235 3.12 9.50 3.26
C ASN A 235 3.57 9.24 4.70
N PHE A 236 4.73 9.75 5.11
CA PHE A 236 5.40 9.35 6.36
C PHE A 236 5.59 10.47 7.40
N GLN A 237 5.47 11.75 7.03
CA GLN A 237 5.75 12.89 7.92
C GLN A 237 4.85 12.98 9.17
N SER A 238 3.70 12.31 9.16
CA SER A 238 2.74 12.28 10.29
C SER A 238 2.65 10.92 10.99
N ASN A 239 3.52 9.96 10.68
CA ASN A 239 3.45 8.61 11.27
C ASN A 239 4.85 8.03 11.57
N ILE A 240 5.25 6.91 10.98
CA ILE A 240 6.54 6.25 11.19
C ILE A 240 7.70 7.22 10.97
N GLY A 241 7.65 8.08 9.95
CA GLY A 241 8.70 9.08 9.68
C GLY A 241 8.83 10.14 10.79
N LYS A 242 7.71 10.57 11.38
CA LYS A 242 7.66 11.48 12.54
C LYS A 242 8.33 10.88 13.77
N LEU A 243 8.11 9.59 14.01
CA LEU A 243 8.68 8.88 15.16
C LEU A 243 10.16 8.54 14.93
N LEU A 244 10.53 7.98 13.78
CA LEU A 244 11.92 7.69 13.43
C LEU A 244 12.83 8.93 13.42
N ALA A 245 12.31 10.11 13.14
CA ALA A 245 13.08 11.36 13.24
C ALA A 245 13.51 11.71 14.68
N GLN A 246 12.88 11.11 15.70
CA GLN A 246 13.20 11.28 17.12
C GLN A 246 14.13 10.18 17.65
N GLU A 247 14.30 9.07 16.91
CA GLU A 247 15.13 7.95 17.33
C GLU A 247 16.63 8.27 17.30
N LEU A 248 17.38 7.71 18.26
CA LEU A 248 18.80 8.03 18.43
C LEU A 248 19.71 7.37 17.39
N ASN A 249 19.27 6.27 16.79
CA ASN A 249 20.04 5.44 15.85
C ASN A 249 19.54 5.50 14.39
N ALA A 250 18.40 6.16 14.12
CA ALA A 250 17.80 6.24 12.79
C ALA A 250 17.90 7.65 12.18
N ASP A 251 18.11 7.69 10.86
CA ASP A 251 18.18 8.90 10.03
C ASP A 251 17.23 8.74 8.82
N PRO A 252 15.94 9.14 8.92
CA PRO A 252 14.97 8.95 7.85
C PRO A 252 15.24 9.85 6.63
N VAL A 253 15.16 9.25 5.44
CA VAL A 253 15.32 9.91 4.13
C VAL A 253 14.12 9.55 3.25
N TYR A 254 13.51 10.54 2.62
CA TYR A 254 12.21 10.39 1.97
C TYR A 254 12.39 10.27 0.44
N LEU A 255 11.91 9.17 -0.15
CA LEU A 255 11.99 8.92 -1.60
C LEU A 255 10.74 9.44 -2.34
N ASN A 256 10.83 10.64 -2.89
CA ASN A 256 9.74 11.25 -3.64
C ASN A 256 9.89 10.94 -5.14
N VAL A 257 9.53 9.71 -5.54
CA VAL A 257 9.56 9.27 -6.94
C VAL A 257 8.65 10.20 -7.80
N PRO A 258 9.07 10.60 -9.02
CA PRO A 258 8.26 11.41 -9.92
C PRO A 258 6.86 10.84 -10.15
N GLN A 259 5.90 11.73 -10.39
CA GLN A 259 4.50 11.37 -10.65
C GLN A 259 3.83 10.55 -9.54
N ALA A 260 4.37 10.61 -8.31
CA ALA A 260 3.82 9.94 -7.12
C ALA A 260 3.61 8.43 -7.32
N LEU A 261 4.62 7.75 -7.88
CA LEU A 261 4.67 6.29 -8.11
C LEU A 261 3.68 5.74 -9.14
N LEU A 262 2.92 6.60 -9.82
CA LEU A 262 1.89 6.18 -10.77
C LEU A 262 2.45 5.69 -12.12
N GLY A 263 3.73 5.95 -12.41
CA GLY A 263 4.46 5.46 -13.60
C GLY A 263 4.77 3.95 -13.56
N ASP A 264 5.56 3.46 -14.51
CA ASP A 264 5.95 2.04 -14.57
C ASP A 264 6.73 1.64 -13.30
N ILE A 265 6.28 0.60 -12.58
CA ILE A 265 6.95 0.07 -11.38
C ILE A 265 8.41 -0.32 -11.66
N GLN A 266 8.74 -0.70 -12.90
CA GLN A 266 10.10 -1.00 -13.33
C GLN A 266 10.99 0.24 -13.48
N ASP A 267 10.40 1.44 -13.62
CA ASP A 267 11.07 2.74 -13.50
C ASP A 267 11.10 3.16 -12.02
N ASN A 268 10.01 3.01 -11.27
CA ASN A 268 9.94 3.38 -9.86
C ASN A 268 10.99 2.62 -9.01
N ALA A 269 11.17 1.33 -9.28
CA ALA A 269 12.20 0.48 -8.67
C ALA A 269 13.64 0.93 -8.99
N GLU A 270 13.89 1.70 -10.05
CA GLU A 270 15.20 2.32 -10.28
C GLU A 270 15.53 3.37 -9.22
N PHE A 271 14.52 4.13 -8.75
CA PHE A 271 14.70 5.13 -7.70
C PHE A 271 15.04 4.49 -6.35
N VAL A 272 14.35 3.40 -5.98
CA VAL A 272 14.70 2.62 -4.78
C VAL A 272 16.11 2.02 -4.92
N ALA A 273 16.44 1.46 -6.09
CA ALA A 273 17.73 0.87 -6.35
C ALA A 273 18.88 1.87 -6.21
N TYR A 274 18.76 3.03 -6.86
CA TYR A 274 19.74 4.12 -6.76
C TYR A 274 19.81 4.69 -5.35
N ALA A 275 18.68 4.89 -4.67
CA ALA A 275 18.63 5.50 -3.34
C ALA A 275 19.43 4.72 -2.31
N LEU A 276 19.25 3.39 -2.25
CA LEU A 276 19.99 2.53 -1.31
C LEU A 276 21.49 2.53 -1.60
N GLN A 277 21.86 2.53 -2.88
CA GLN A 277 23.25 2.61 -3.32
C GLN A 277 23.88 3.97 -3.01
N TYR A 278 23.14 5.06 -3.21
CA TYR A 278 23.54 6.44 -2.91
C TYR A 278 23.79 6.63 -1.41
N LEU A 279 22.86 6.19 -0.56
CA LEU A 279 22.98 6.30 0.90
C LEU A 279 24.21 5.52 1.39
N TYR A 280 24.42 4.29 0.92
CA TYR A 280 25.62 3.52 1.25
C TYR A 280 26.91 4.20 0.75
N ALA A 281 26.93 4.71 -0.49
CA ALA A 281 28.11 5.37 -1.09
C ALA A 281 28.53 6.67 -0.41
N THR A 282 27.57 7.40 0.18
CA THR A 282 27.77 8.73 0.76
C THR A 282 27.93 8.74 2.28
N THR A 283 27.46 7.72 2.98
CA THR A 283 27.57 7.60 4.44
C THR A 283 28.53 6.51 4.91
N GLY A 284 28.82 5.51 4.08
CA GLY A 284 29.54 4.29 4.48
C GLY A 284 28.71 3.34 5.36
N GLN A 285 27.48 3.71 5.74
CA GLN A 285 26.57 2.89 6.53
C GLN A 285 25.60 2.12 5.65
N LYS A 286 25.29 0.88 6.04
CA LYS A 286 24.26 0.07 5.38
C LYS A 286 22.86 0.63 5.68
N PRO A 287 22.11 1.14 4.69
CA PRO A 287 20.75 1.60 4.94
C PRO A 287 19.81 0.45 5.35
N ALA A 288 18.69 0.82 5.94
CA ALA A 288 17.48 0.01 5.95
C ALA A 288 16.45 0.65 5.00
N ILE A 289 15.38 -0.07 4.67
CA ILE A 289 14.24 0.49 3.94
C ILE A 289 12.93 0.19 4.68
N VAL A 290 12.12 1.23 4.87
CA VAL A 290 10.72 1.14 5.30
C VAL A 290 9.85 1.50 4.11
N THR A 291 8.85 0.68 3.80
CA THR A 291 7.95 0.87 2.66
C THR A 291 6.49 0.86 3.09
N TRP A 292 5.63 1.49 2.29
CA TRP A 292 4.18 1.31 2.37
C TRP A 292 3.65 0.90 1.00
N SER A 293 2.69 -0.02 0.95
CA SER A 293 1.98 -0.38 -0.28
C SER A 293 2.96 -0.75 -1.41
N GLN A 294 2.72 -0.26 -2.64
CA GLN A 294 3.57 -0.40 -3.83
C GLN A 294 5.07 -0.15 -3.62
N GLY A 295 5.48 0.71 -2.68
CA GLY A 295 6.91 0.91 -2.39
C GLY A 295 7.63 -0.38 -1.99
N SER A 296 6.87 -1.39 -1.56
CA SER A 296 7.30 -2.77 -1.27
C SER A 296 7.52 -3.58 -2.54
N LEU A 297 6.63 -3.48 -3.55
CA LEU A 297 6.85 -4.03 -4.90
C LEU A 297 8.09 -3.41 -5.53
N ASP A 298 8.21 -2.09 -5.50
CA ASP A 298 9.37 -1.35 -6.02
C ASP A 298 10.67 -1.88 -5.39
N ALA A 299 10.71 -2.03 -4.05
CA ALA A 299 11.87 -2.52 -3.31
C ALA A 299 12.23 -3.99 -3.62
N GLN A 300 11.23 -4.88 -3.65
CA GLN A 300 11.43 -6.30 -3.97
C GLN A 300 11.89 -6.48 -5.44
N TRP A 301 11.39 -5.64 -6.36
CA TRP A 301 11.88 -5.57 -7.74
C TRP A 301 13.33 -5.08 -7.80
N SER A 302 13.69 -4.04 -7.04
CA SER A 302 15.09 -3.59 -6.91
C SER A 302 16.00 -4.72 -6.41
N PHE A 303 15.60 -5.46 -5.37
CA PHE A 303 16.40 -6.55 -4.82
C PHE A 303 16.60 -7.71 -5.78
N LYS A 304 15.58 -8.01 -6.60
CA LYS A 304 15.63 -9.06 -7.63
C LYS A 304 16.58 -8.71 -8.76
N TYR A 305 16.49 -7.48 -9.29
CA TYR A 305 17.16 -7.08 -10.54
C TYR A 305 18.45 -6.27 -10.36
N TRP A 306 18.74 -5.78 -9.15
CA TRP A 306 20.04 -5.23 -8.76
C TRP A 306 20.64 -6.06 -7.61
N PRO A 307 21.18 -7.26 -7.88
CA PRO A 307 21.73 -8.18 -6.86
C PRO A 307 22.96 -7.64 -6.09
N SER A 308 23.43 -6.43 -6.37
CA SER A 308 24.32 -5.68 -5.46
C SER A 308 23.61 -5.18 -4.20
N ILE A 309 22.32 -4.87 -4.26
CA ILE A 309 21.58 -4.20 -3.18
C ILE A 309 21.43 -5.08 -1.92
N PRO A 310 21.06 -6.37 -2.01
CA PRO A 310 20.92 -7.21 -0.82
C PRO A 310 22.20 -7.33 0.03
N LYS A 311 23.37 -6.98 -0.53
CA LYS A 311 24.66 -7.00 0.17
C LYS A 311 24.90 -5.75 1.01
N ILE A 312 24.26 -4.63 0.68
CA ILE A 312 24.45 -3.31 1.31
C ILE A 312 23.27 -2.83 2.15
N VAL A 313 22.13 -3.53 2.13
CA VAL A 313 20.97 -3.26 2.97
C VAL A 313 21.03 -4.12 4.24
N THR A 314 20.50 -3.60 5.35
CA THR A 314 20.37 -4.34 6.62
C THR A 314 19.07 -5.13 6.73
N GLY A 315 17.95 -4.51 6.32
CA GLY A 315 16.64 -5.14 6.28
C GLY A 315 15.61 -4.30 5.54
N HIS A 316 14.45 -4.90 5.30
CA HIS A 316 13.28 -4.34 4.65
C HIS A 316 12.08 -4.47 5.59
N ILE A 317 11.45 -3.35 5.94
CA ILE A 317 10.22 -3.33 6.72
C ILE A 317 9.11 -2.84 5.81
N ALA A 318 8.06 -3.64 5.63
CA ALA A 318 7.04 -3.42 4.63
C ALA A 318 5.65 -3.33 5.30
N ILE A 319 5.03 -2.16 5.16
CA ILE A 319 3.73 -1.83 5.75
C ILE A 319 2.65 -1.96 4.67
N SER A 320 1.63 -2.78 4.94
CA SER A 320 0.57 -3.12 3.98
C SER A 320 1.09 -3.52 2.58
N PRO A 321 2.11 -4.38 2.44
CA PRO A 321 2.69 -4.71 1.15
C PRO A 321 1.76 -5.55 0.27
N ASP A 322 2.00 -5.48 -1.04
CA ASP A 322 1.23 -6.10 -2.10
C ASP A 322 2.12 -6.91 -3.05
N TYR A 323 3.00 -7.78 -2.53
CA TYR A 323 3.93 -8.60 -3.35
C TYR A 323 3.25 -9.63 -4.28
N HIS A 324 1.92 -9.77 -4.18
CA HIS A 324 1.07 -10.52 -5.12
C HIS A 324 0.03 -9.61 -5.79
N GLY A 325 0.23 -8.29 -5.82
CA GLY A 325 -0.76 -7.32 -6.29
C GLY A 325 -2.04 -7.34 -5.45
N THR A 326 -3.15 -6.95 -6.06
CA THR A 326 -4.47 -6.95 -5.41
C THR A 326 -5.58 -7.30 -6.40
N SER A 327 -6.57 -8.06 -5.94
CA SER A 327 -7.80 -8.33 -6.71
C SER A 327 -8.69 -7.09 -6.87
N LEU A 328 -8.34 -5.97 -6.22
CA LEU A 328 -9.09 -4.71 -6.22
C LEU A 328 -8.42 -3.62 -7.07
N ALA A 329 -7.32 -3.89 -7.78
CA ALA A 329 -6.47 -2.87 -8.42
C ALA A 329 -7.23 -1.85 -9.30
N TYR A 330 -8.32 -2.30 -9.94
CA TYR A 330 -9.09 -1.49 -10.88
C TYR A 330 -10.21 -0.65 -10.27
N ILE A 331 -10.49 -0.72 -8.95
CA ILE A 331 -11.58 0.07 -8.34
C ILE A 331 -11.42 1.58 -8.54
N VAL A 332 -10.17 2.05 -8.68
CA VAL A 332 -9.77 3.45 -8.93
C VAL A 332 -9.74 3.85 -10.41
N CYS A 333 -9.97 2.92 -11.34
CA CYS A 333 -9.80 3.19 -12.77
C CYS A 333 -11.11 3.55 -13.48
N PRO A 334 -11.16 4.69 -14.19
CA PRO A 334 -12.22 5.02 -15.14
C PRO A 334 -12.56 3.86 -16.10
N GLY A 335 -13.84 3.61 -16.32
CA GLY A 335 -14.34 2.61 -17.28
C GLY A 335 -14.43 1.17 -16.76
N PHE A 336 -13.90 0.85 -15.57
CA PHE A 336 -13.80 -0.55 -15.13
C PHE A 336 -15.15 -1.29 -15.02
N GLY A 337 -16.22 -0.62 -14.57
CA GLY A 337 -17.55 -1.22 -14.41
C GLY A 337 -18.28 -1.55 -15.73
N THR A 338 -17.79 -1.12 -16.88
CA THR A 338 -18.46 -1.21 -18.18
C THR A 338 -17.63 -1.87 -19.28
N GLY A 339 -16.37 -2.23 -19.01
CA GLY A 339 -15.51 -2.93 -19.98
C GLY A 339 -15.02 -2.06 -21.15
N ASN A 340 -15.17 -0.74 -21.06
CA ASN A 340 -14.44 0.19 -21.92
C ASN A 340 -12.94 0.10 -21.62
N ASP A 341 -12.09 0.32 -22.64
CA ASP A 341 -10.62 0.19 -22.54
C ASP A 341 -10.08 0.85 -21.26
N ILE A 342 -9.59 0.03 -20.32
CA ILE A 342 -9.46 0.40 -18.90
C ILE A 342 -8.42 1.52 -18.72
N ALA A 343 -8.85 2.77 -18.60
CA ALA A 343 -7.97 3.94 -18.56
C ALA A 343 -7.35 4.15 -17.16
N CYS A 344 -6.38 3.32 -16.80
CA CYS A 344 -5.62 3.36 -15.53
C CYS A 344 -4.32 4.19 -15.63
N THR A 345 -3.57 4.23 -14.53
CA THR A 345 -2.13 4.54 -14.56
C THR A 345 -1.30 3.26 -14.78
N PRO A 346 -0.06 3.35 -15.29
CA PRO A 346 0.83 2.19 -15.44
C PRO A 346 0.95 1.32 -14.19
N ALA A 347 1.21 1.93 -13.01
CA ALA A 347 1.39 1.20 -11.76
C ALA A 347 0.14 0.43 -11.31
N LEU A 348 -1.06 0.93 -11.58
CA LEU A 348 -2.31 0.25 -11.18
C LEU A 348 -2.55 -1.01 -12.02
N LEU A 349 -2.26 -0.97 -13.33
CA LEU A 349 -2.31 -2.17 -14.18
C LEU A 349 -1.27 -3.21 -13.74
N GLN A 350 -0.12 -2.76 -13.23
CA GLN A 350 0.95 -3.63 -12.73
C GLN A 350 0.69 -4.18 -11.32
N GLN A 351 -0.19 -3.56 -10.54
CA GLN A 351 -0.62 -4.05 -9.21
C GLN A 351 -1.84 -4.98 -9.27
N GLU A 352 -2.38 -5.32 -10.44
CA GLU A 352 -3.36 -6.41 -10.53
C GLU A 352 -2.73 -7.74 -10.09
N PHE A 353 -3.51 -8.56 -9.39
CA PHE A 353 -3.04 -9.75 -8.68
C PHE A 353 -2.24 -10.75 -9.54
N ASN A 354 -2.56 -10.87 -10.84
CA ASN A 354 -1.86 -11.71 -11.80
C ASN A 354 -1.27 -10.92 -12.98
N SER A 355 -0.95 -9.63 -12.79
CA SER A 355 -0.28 -8.81 -13.80
C SER A 355 1.01 -9.48 -14.30
N ARG A 356 1.50 -9.11 -15.49
CA ARG A 356 2.76 -9.70 -16.00
C ARG A 356 3.93 -9.28 -15.12
N LEU A 357 3.88 -8.08 -14.53
CA LEU A 357 4.85 -7.60 -13.55
C LEU A 357 4.83 -8.42 -12.25
N VAL A 358 3.68 -8.62 -11.62
CA VAL A 358 3.57 -9.41 -10.37
C VAL A 358 3.96 -10.86 -10.62
N THR A 359 3.44 -11.47 -11.70
CA THR A 359 3.82 -12.82 -12.13
C THR A 359 5.34 -12.92 -12.35
N ARG A 360 5.95 -11.92 -13.01
CA ARG A 360 7.39 -11.90 -13.25
C ARG A 360 8.20 -11.58 -12.00
N LEU A 361 7.71 -10.75 -11.07
CA LEU A 361 8.38 -10.47 -9.81
C LEU A 361 8.48 -11.76 -9.00
N ARG A 362 7.36 -12.47 -8.84
CA ARG A 362 7.25 -13.67 -8.00
C ARG A 362 8.03 -14.88 -8.54
N SER A 363 8.18 -14.99 -9.87
CA SER A 363 8.92 -16.10 -10.48
C SER A 363 10.37 -16.21 -9.99
N ASN A 364 10.98 -17.39 -10.14
CA ASN A 364 12.40 -17.63 -9.79
C ASN A 364 12.75 -17.24 -8.34
N GLY A 365 11.81 -17.43 -7.40
CA GLY A 365 11.98 -17.18 -5.97
C GLY A 365 11.87 -15.71 -5.57
N GLY A 366 11.31 -14.82 -6.40
CA GLY A 366 11.06 -13.43 -6.01
C GLY A 366 9.83 -13.25 -5.10
N ASP A 367 9.07 -14.32 -4.88
CA ASP A 367 8.08 -14.51 -3.80
C ASP A 367 8.72 -14.83 -2.43
N SER A 368 10.05 -14.91 -2.38
CA SER A 368 10.84 -15.05 -1.15
C SER A 368 11.68 -13.80 -0.88
N ALA A 369 11.93 -13.50 0.39
CA ALA A 369 12.78 -12.40 0.83
C ALA A 369 14.21 -12.48 0.23
N TYR A 370 14.82 -11.31 -0.03
CA TYR A 370 16.21 -11.16 -0.48
C TYR A 370 17.16 -10.65 0.62
N VAL A 371 16.60 -9.97 1.62
CA VAL A 371 17.24 -9.44 2.82
C VAL A 371 16.34 -9.78 4.01
N PRO A 372 16.79 -9.61 5.28
CA PRO A 372 15.89 -9.74 6.42
C PRO A 372 14.64 -8.86 6.24
N THR A 373 13.46 -9.47 6.14
CA THR A 373 12.22 -8.78 5.75
C THR A 373 11.13 -8.94 6.81
N THR A 374 10.51 -7.83 7.19
CA THR A 374 9.41 -7.76 8.16
C THR A 374 8.19 -7.20 7.45
N THR A 375 7.14 -8.00 7.28
CA THR A 375 5.88 -7.56 6.65
C THR A 375 4.81 -7.40 7.73
N ILE A 376 4.03 -6.32 7.65
CA ILE A 376 2.93 -6.05 8.57
C ILE A 376 1.70 -5.69 7.73
N TYR A 377 0.60 -6.43 7.93
CA TYR A 377 -0.61 -6.28 7.12
C TYR A 377 -1.89 -6.60 7.91
N SER A 378 -3.02 -6.18 7.35
CA SER A 378 -4.33 -6.17 7.98
C SER A 378 -5.36 -6.92 7.13
N ALA A 379 -6.20 -7.77 7.72
CA ALA A 379 -7.24 -8.47 6.95
C ALA A 379 -8.30 -7.53 6.40
N VAL A 380 -8.50 -6.37 7.04
CA VAL A 380 -9.51 -5.38 6.67
C VAL A 380 -9.00 -4.32 5.68
N ASP A 381 -7.80 -4.52 5.12
CA ASP A 381 -7.20 -3.67 4.07
C ASP A 381 -8.15 -3.56 2.87
N GLU A 382 -8.57 -2.33 2.56
CA GLU A 382 -9.60 -1.99 1.57
C GLU A 382 -9.04 -1.75 0.17
N ILE A 383 -7.71 -1.73 0.03
CA ILE A 383 -6.99 -1.54 -1.24
C ILE A 383 -6.35 -2.86 -1.70
N VAL A 384 -5.70 -3.58 -0.77
CA VAL A 384 -4.98 -4.83 -1.05
C VAL A 384 -5.76 -6.00 -0.51
N GLN A 385 -6.21 -6.89 -1.39
CA GLN A 385 -6.81 -8.17 -1.01
C GLN A 385 -6.33 -9.30 -1.93
N PRO A 386 -6.22 -10.55 -1.42
CA PRO A 386 -6.34 -10.96 -0.02
C PRO A 386 -5.19 -10.44 0.89
N GLN A 387 -5.48 -10.13 2.16
CA GLN A 387 -4.46 -9.81 3.20
C GLN A 387 -4.62 -10.66 4.48
N GLN A 388 -4.91 -11.96 4.34
CA GLN A 388 -5.04 -12.88 5.48
C GLN A 388 -4.18 -14.14 5.36
N GLY A 389 -3.54 -14.54 6.46
CA GLY A 389 -2.76 -15.78 6.56
C GLY A 389 -1.56 -15.82 5.59
N THR A 390 -1.23 -17.02 5.11
CA THR A 390 -0.16 -17.25 4.11
C THR A 390 -0.60 -16.98 2.68
N ALA A 391 -1.90 -16.70 2.46
CA ALA A 391 -2.45 -16.30 1.17
C ALA A 391 -2.44 -14.77 0.97
N ALA A 392 -2.10 -14.00 2.01
CA ALA A 392 -1.96 -12.55 1.95
C ALA A 392 -0.99 -12.12 0.85
N SER A 393 -1.35 -11.08 0.10
CA SER A 393 -0.48 -10.50 -0.93
C SER A 393 0.84 -9.99 -0.32
N GLY A 394 0.78 -9.47 0.90
CA GLY A 394 1.93 -9.05 1.68
C GLY A 394 2.80 -10.17 2.25
N TYR A 395 2.44 -11.45 2.08
CA TYR A 395 3.22 -12.56 2.62
C TYR A 395 4.45 -12.88 1.76
N LEU A 396 5.64 -12.88 2.36
CA LEU A 396 6.88 -13.38 1.74
C LEU A 396 7.37 -14.66 2.38
N GLN A 397 7.86 -15.57 1.54
CA GLN A 397 8.58 -16.77 1.94
C GLN A 397 10.04 -16.46 2.31
N ASP A 398 10.76 -17.44 2.86
CA ASP A 398 12.19 -17.34 3.18
C ASP A 398 13.01 -18.49 2.58
N ALA A 399 12.85 -18.77 1.28
CA ALA A 399 13.63 -19.81 0.59
C ALA A 399 15.15 -19.54 0.57
N ARG A 400 15.60 -18.34 0.98
CA ARG A 400 17.01 -17.94 1.06
C ARG A 400 17.59 -18.00 2.48
N ALA A 401 16.78 -18.31 3.49
CA ALA A 401 17.16 -18.28 4.91
C ALA A 401 17.80 -16.94 5.35
N VAL A 402 17.27 -15.82 4.84
CA VAL A 402 17.66 -14.45 5.22
C VAL A 402 16.84 -13.91 6.39
N GLY A 403 15.76 -14.61 6.76
CA GLY A 403 14.79 -14.22 7.78
C GLY A 403 13.62 -13.44 7.17
N ALA A 404 12.44 -14.08 7.10
CA ALA A 404 11.17 -13.40 6.86
C ALA A 404 10.27 -13.48 8.11
N SER A 405 9.67 -12.35 8.49
CA SER A 405 8.69 -12.23 9.58
C SER A 405 7.41 -11.63 9.00
N ASN A 406 6.31 -12.37 9.03
CA ASN A 406 5.02 -11.94 8.47
C ASN A 406 4.00 -11.74 9.59
N THR A 407 3.64 -10.49 9.88
CA THR A 407 2.73 -10.12 10.98
C THR A 407 1.36 -9.72 10.44
N PHE A 408 0.43 -10.66 10.51
CA PHE A 408 -1.00 -10.41 10.32
C PHE A 408 -1.60 -9.84 11.61
N LEU A 409 -1.97 -8.54 11.62
CA LEU A 409 -2.32 -7.79 12.84
C LEU A 409 -3.45 -8.43 13.66
N GLN A 410 -4.57 -8.78 13.02
CA GLN A 410 -5.75 -9.32 13.72
C GLN A 410 -5.54 -10.75 14.24
N GLY A 411 -4.56 -11.48 13.69
CA GLY A 411 -4.11 -12.77 14.23
C GLY A 411 -3.10 -12.61 15.38
N ALA A 412 -2.18 -11.64 15.27
CA ALA A 412 -1.14 -11.39 16.26
C ALA A 412 -1.68 -10.75 17.55
N CYS A 413 -2.57 -9.76 17.43
CA CYS A 413 -3.19 -9.02 18.52
C CYS A 413 -4.69 -9.34 18.66
N LEU A 414 -5.06 -10.62 18.56
CA LEU A 414 -6.46 -11.06 18.55
C LEU A 414 -7.26 -10.51 19.75
N GLY A 415 -8.29 -9.72 19.46
CA GLY A 415 -9.17 -9.12 20.48
C GLY A 415 -8.54 -7.97 21.28
N GLN A 416 -7.34 -7.52 20.92
CA GLN A 416 -6.66 -6.36 21.51
C GLN A 416 -6.73 -5.15 20.57
N PRO A 417 -6.62 -3.91 21.08
CA PRO A 417 -6.72 -2.68 20.27
C PRO A 417 -5.90 -2.66 18.98
N ALA A 418 -4.62 -3.09 19.01
CA ALA A 418 -3.76 -3.12 17.82
C ALA A 418 -4.13 -4.21 16.78
N GLY A 419 -5.05 -5.11 17.12
CA GLY A 419 -5.64 -6.14 16.25
C GLY A 419 -7.12 -5.91 15.95
N LEU A 420 -7.58 -4.65 16.03
CA LEU A 420 -8.91 -4.24 15.57
C LEU A 420 -8.85 -3.80 14.09
N ILE A 421 -9.64 -2.79 13.71
CA ILE A 421 -9.76 -2.31 12.34
C ILE A 421 -8.62 -1.33 12.06
N TYR A 422 -7.75 -1.71 11.12
CA TYR A 422 -6.72 -0.84 10.53
C TYR A 422 -6.83 -0.99 9.01
N LEU A 423 -7.22 0.09 8.35
CA LEU A 423 -7.26 0.22 6.90
C LEU A 423 -5.85 0.17 6.29
N HIS A 424 -5.74 0.26 4.97
CA HIS A 424 -4.48 0.13 4.23
C HIS A 424 -3.40 1.10 4.72
N GLU A 425 -3.75 2.38 4.86
CA GLU A 425 -3.00 3.46 5.51
C GLU A 425 -3.01 3.36 7.03
N GLY A 426 -4.06 2.76 7.62
CA GLY A 426 -4.23 2.64 9.06
C GLY A 426 -3.07 1.92 9.74
N VAL A 427 -2.47 0.95 9.05
CA VAL A 427 -1.28 0.23 9.54
C VAL A 427 -0.09 1.18 9.80
N LEU A 428 0.00 2.35 9.15
CA LEU A 428 1.07 3.33 9.37
C LEU A 428 1.07 3.93 10.78
N PHE A 429 -0.08 4.01 11.46
CA PHE A 429 -0.17 4.48 12.85
C PHE A 429 -0.36 3.35 13.87
N ASN A 430 -0.39 2.09 13.42
CA ASN A 430 -0.55 0.94 14.30
C ASN A 430 0.67 0.78 15.23
N PRO A 431 0.46 0.58 16.55
CA PRO A 431 1.55 0.55 17.53
C PRO A 431 2.48 -0.67 17.35
N VAL A 432 1.95 -1.82 16.95
CA VAL A 432 2.76 -3.02 16.68
C VAL A 432 3.52 -2.86 15.37
N ALA A 433 2.93 -2.23 14.35
CA ALA A 433 3.64 -1.91 13.11
C ALA A 433 4.86 -1.01 13.39
N TYR A 434 4.69 0.08 14.15
CA TYR A 434 5.81 0.95 14.52
C TYR A 434 6.85 0.22 15.38
N ALA A 435 6.42 -0.55 16.37
CA ALA A 435 7.34 -1.30 17.22
C ALA A 435 8.13 -2.36 16.44
N LEU A 436 7.52 -3.01 15.43
CA LEU A 436 8.23 -3.91 14.52
C LEU A 436 9.23 -3.18 13.62
N VAL A 437 8.96 -1.93 13.21
CA VAL A 437 9.96 -1.08 12.52
C VAL A 437 11.16 -0.87 13.45
N VAL A 438 10.97 -0.36 14.66
CA VAL A 438 12.08 -0.10 15.61
C VAL A 438 12.83 -1.38 15.95
N ASP A 439 12.11 -2.47 16.21
CA ASP A 439 12.69 -3.77 16.56
C ASP A 439 13.55 -4.36 15.44
N ALA A 440 13.15 -4.22 14.17
CA ALA A 440 13.92 -4.64 13.01
C ALA A 440 15.17 -3.77 12.75
N LEU A 441 15.15 -2.50 13.17
CA LEU A 441 16.32 -1.61 13.08
C LEU A 441 17.32 -1.82 14.23
N MET A 442 16.85 -2.32 15.37
CA MET A 442 17.67 -2.51 16.57
C MET A 442 18.28 -3.91 16.72
N HIS A 443 17.83 -4.90 15.94
CA HIS A 443 18.24 -6.30 16.08
C HIS A 443 18.72 -6.91 14.75
N PRO A 444 19.61 -7.93 14.77
CA PRO A 444 19.90 -8.73 13.60
C PRO A 444 18.68 -9.55 13.15
N GLY A 445 18.43 -9.59 11.84
CA GLY A 445 17.28 -10.29 11.26
C GLY A 445 16.04 -9.39 11.15
N PRO A 446 14.86 -9.96 10.84
CA PRO A 446 13.62 -9.20 10.78
C PRO A 446 13.08 -8.88 12.19
N GLY A 447 12.15 -7.94 12.26
CA GLY A 447 11.40 -7.59 13.45
C GLY A 447 10.61 -8.80 13.98
N SER A 448 10.62 -9.00 15.29
CA SER A 448 10.03 -10.16 15.95
C SER A 448 8.83 -9.74 16.80
N PHE A 449 7.64 -10.19 16.42
CA PHE A 449 6.41 -9.94 17.18
C PHE A 449 6.54 -10.33 18.66
N ALA A 450 7.26 -11.41 18.98
CA ALA A 450 7.50 -11.85 20.35
C ALA A 450 8.21 -10.81 21.25
N ARG A 451 8.96 -9.86 20.66
CA ARG A 451 9.63 -8.76 21.38
C ARG A 451 8.74 -7.52 21.57
N VAL A 452 7.61 -7.43 20.87
CA VAL A 452 6.74 -6.23 20.83
C VAL A 452 5.24 -6.52 21.05
N GLN A 453 4.92 -7.74 21.51
CA GLN A 453 3.54 -8.19 21.80
C GLN A 453 2.83 -7.36 22.87
N ASP A 454 3.56 -6.65 23.73
CA ASP A 454 3.02 -5.74 24.75
C ASP A 454 2.34 -4.50 24.12
N GLN A 455 2.75 -4.12 22.92
CA GLN A 455 2.17 -3.01 22.16
C GLN A 455 0.76 -3.29 21.64
N CYS A 456 0.27 -4.54 21.71
CA CYS A 456 -1.09 -4.89 21.31
C CYS A 456 -2.17 -4.11 22.08
N ALA A 457 -1.88 -3.66 23.31
CA ALA A 457 -2.82 -2.96 24.18
C ALA A 457 -3.11 -1.50 23.76
N ALA A 458 -2.33 -0.92 22.85
CA ALA A 458 -2.54 0.43 22.35
C ALA A 458 -3.33 0.43 21.02
N ALA A 459 -4.07 1.51 20.75
CA ALA A 459 -4.75 1.71 19.45
C ALA A 459 -3.90 2.49 18.42
N VAL A 460 -2.90 3.24 18.89
CA VAL A 460 -2.04 4.11 18.07
C VAL A 460 -0.62 4.06 18.63
N ALA A 461 0.39 4.13 17.77
CA ALA A 461 1.80 4.17 18.16
C ALA A 461 2.10 5.32 19.14
N PRO A 462 2.84 5.06 20.24
CA PRO A 462 3.23 6.11 21.18
C PRO A 462 3.93 7.29 20.48
N GLY A 463 3.47 8.51 20.76
CA GLY A 463 3.95 9.73 20.11
C GLY A 463 3.12 10.20 18.90
N LEU A 464 2.15 9.39 18.45
CA LEU A 464 1.10 9.81 17.51
C LEU A 464 -0.22 10.11 18.25
N GLY A 465 -1.04 10.98 17.66
CA GLY A 465 -2.35 11.36 18.18
C GLY A 465 -3.38 11.58 17.08
N LEU A 466 -4.51 12.21 17.43
CA LEU A 466 -5.65 12.41 16.54
C LEU A 466 -5.30 13.08 15.20
N ALA A 467 -4.48 14.14 15.21
CA ALA A 467 -4.06 14.82 13.99
C ALA A 467 -3.20 13.93 13.08
N ASP A 468 -2.40 13.04 13.66
CA ASP A 468 -1.56 12.09 12.92
C ASP A 468 -2.41 11.01 12.23
N VAL A 469 -3.43 10.50 12.94
CA VAL A 469 -4.44 9.57 12.40
C VAL A 469 -5.22 10.24 11.27
N ILE A 470 -5.78 11.44 11.48
CA ILE A 470 -6.50 12.19 10.44
C ILE A 470 -5.63 12.39 9.19
N GLN A 471 -4.35 12.71 9.36
CA GLN A 471 -3.41 12.87 8.25
C GLN A 471 -3.07 11.56 7.52
N ALA A 472 -3.05 10.42 8.22
CA ALA A 472 -2.88 9.10 7.61
C ALA A 472 -4.11 8.71 6.79
N GLU A 473 -5.31 8.75 7.38
CA GLU A 473 -6.61 8.49 6.71
C GLU A 473 -6.86 9.47 5.53
N SER A 474 -6.28 10.67 5.59
CA SER A 474 -6.29 11.63 4.47
C SER A 474 -5.40 11.21 3.28
N LEU A 475 -4.65 10.10 3.36
CA LEU A 475 -3.88 9.59 2.23
C LEU A 475 -4.79 9.06 1.12
N ILE A 476 -5.87 8.34 1.42
CA ILE A 476 -6.73 7.78 0.35
C ILE A 476 -7.41 8.87 -0.49
N PRO A 477 -8.02 9.94 0.07
CA PRO A 477 -8.53 11.03 -0.75
C PRO A 477 -7.47 11.69 -1.63
N LEU A 478 -6.24 11.87 -1.11
CA LEU A 478 -5.11 12.41 -1.88
C LEU A 478 -4.69 11.46 -3.02
N VAL A 479 -4.55 10.16 -2.73
CA VAL A 479 -4.18 9.14 -3.71
C VAL A 479 -5.22 9.06 -4.82
N VAL A 480 -6.51 9.11 -4.49
CA VAL A 480 -7.61 9.07 -5.47
C VAL A 480 -7.59 10.29 -6.41
N ILE A 481 -7.47 11.52 -5.89
CA ILE A 481 -7.38 12.70 -6.77
C ILE A 481 -6.10 12.68 -7.63
N ASN A 482 -4.98 12.16 -7.11
CA ASN A 482 -3.73 12.03 -7.85
C ASN A 482 -3.84 10.99 -8.98
N ILE A 483 -4.38 9.80 -8.70
CA ILE A 483 -4.66 8.76 -9.71
C ILE A 483 -5.53 9.31 -10.83
N LEU A 484 -6.63 10.00 -10.48
CA LEU A 484 -7.56 10.55 -11.45
C LEU A 484 -6.94 11.71 -12.25
N SER A 485 -6.08 12.52 -11.62
CA SER A 485 -5.34 13.62 -12.27
C SER A 485 -4.18 13.16 -13.17
N TYR A 486 -3.72 11.91 -13.04
CA TYR A 486 -2.59 11.37 -13.82
C TYR A 486 -2.85 11.36 -15.33
N MET A 487 -1.90 11.86 -16.11
CA MET A 487 -1.94 11.81 -17.58
C MET A 487 -0.55 11.56 -18.19
N PRO A 488 -0.47 10.82 -19.31
CA PRO A 488 -1.57 10.13 -20.01
C PRO A 488 -2.00 8.84 -19.27
N LYS A 489 -3.30 8.54 -19.27
CA LYS A 489 -3.81 7.21 -18.87
C LYS A 489 -3.38 6.14 -19.89
N VAL A 490 -3.30 4.89 -19.46
CA VAL A 490 -2.94 3.72 -20.28
C VAL A 490 -3.98 2.62 -20.13
N THR A 491 -4.19 1.84 -21.19
CA THR A 491 -5.20 0.76 -21.27
C THR A 491 -4.60 -0.63 -21.37
N THR A 492 -3.27 -0.73 -21.30
CA THR A 492 -2.52 -1.98 -21.28
C THR A 492 -1.34 -1.80 -20.35
N GLU A 493 -1.07 -2.81 -19.54
CA GLU A 493 0.09 -2.86 -18.66
C GLU A 493 1.39 -2.57 -19.48
N PRO A 494 2.37 -1.82 -18.96
CA PRO A 494 3.67 -1.67 -19.60
C PRO A 494 4.32 -3.02 -19.93
N ALA A 495 5.13 -3.03 -20.99
CA ALA A 495 5.91 -4.21 -21.33
C ALA A 495 7.03 -4.44 -20.31
N LEU A 496 7.34 -5.70 -20.02
CA LEU A 496 8.47 -6.05 -19.17
C LEU A 496 9.78 -5.58 -19.81
N LYS A 497 10.62 -4.88 -19.04
CA LYS A 497 11.97 -4.46 -19.46
C LYS A 497 12.80 -5.68 -19.83
N SER A 498 13.71 -5.52 -20.79
CA SER A 498 14.50 -6.62 -21.35
C SER A 498 15.24 -7.46 -20.30
N TYR A 499 15.78 -6.83 -19.26
CA TYR A 499 16.46 -7.50 -18.14
C TYR A 499 15.54 -8.45 -17.34
N ALA A 500 14.22 -8.22 -17.36
CA ALA A 500 13.26 -9.00 -16.59
C ALA A 500 12.78 -10.26 -17.32
N ASN A 501 13.14 -10.46 -18.60
CA ASN A 501 12.67 -11.60 -19.39
C ASN A 501 13.43 -12.91 -19.12
N HIS A 502 14.53 -12.86 -18.37
CA HIS A 502 15.41 -13.99 -18.04
C HIS A 502 15.15 -14.56 -16.63
#